data_AF-A0A6N4X3B4-F1
#
_entry.id   AF-A0A6N4X3B4-F1
#
_cell.length_a   1.000
_cell.length_b   1.000
_cell.length_c   1.000
_cell.angle_alpha   90.00
_cell.angle_beta   90.00
_cell.angle_gamma   90.00
#
_symmetry.space_group_name_H-M   'P 1'
#
loop_
_entity.id
_entity.type
_entity.pdbx_description
1 polymer ?
#
loop_
_entity_poly.entity_id
_entity_poly.type
_entity_poly.pdbx_seq_one_letter_code
_entity_poly.pdbx_strand_id
1 'polypeptide(L)'
;MLFTNLFYLKYINSEKVKWLYWGALVLGIGFLNKYNIVFSLLGMIPAILLTPQRKFFFNRHLFFSGLLVLMIILPNIVWQYQNDFPVIHHMKELSERQLVNVSRLDFMKSQILFFLGVIFVIILGFYALVFYKPFEKFRFFFWIYVFTISFFLIFKAKDYYTIGLYPIYIAFGSVFLGHHLLNSSWKGNVV
;
A
#
# COMPACT_ATOMS: atom_id res chain seq x y z
N MET A 1 1.32 5.94 -0.63
CA MET A 1 0.92 4.53 -0.83
C MET A 1 1.64 3.90 -2.02
N LEU A 2 1.49 4.43 -3.24
CA LEU A 2 2.13 3.87 -4.45
C LEU A 2 3.63 3.60 -4.29
N PHE A 3 4.40 4.65 -4.02
CA PHE A 3 5.86 4.55 -3.90
C PHE A 3 6.30 3.64 -2.75
N THR A 4 5.58 3.64 -1.62
CA THR A 4 5.82 2.71 -0.51
C THR A 4 5.71 1.26 -0.97
N ASN A 5 4.60 0.91 -1.65
CA ASN A 5 4.39 -0.44 -2.18
C ASN A 5 5.43 -0.81 -3.25
N LEU A 6 5.78 0.14 -4.12
CA LEU A 6 6.81 -0.04 -5.15
C LEU A 6 8.18 -0.36 -4.55
N PHE A 7 8.65 0.44 -3.59
CA PHE A 7 9.95 0.21 -2.96
C PHE A 7 9.97 -1.07 -2.16
N TYR A 8 8.85 -1.44 -1.53
CA TYR A 8 8.74 -2.74 -0.89
C TYR A 8 8.80 -3.90 -1.90
N LEU A 9 8.11 -3.79 -3.04
CA LEU A 9 8.22 -4.76 -4.13
C LEU A 9 9.67 -4.88 -4.62
N LYS A 10 10.37 -3.76 -4.81
CA LYS A 10 11.78 -3.76 -5.22
C LYS A 10 12.69 -4.40 -4.17
N TYR A 11 12.41 -4.18 -2.89
CA TYR A 11 13.12 -4.87 -1.81
C TYR A 11 12.90 -6.37 -1.87
N ILE A 12 11.65 -6.84 -1.96
CA ILE A 12 11.34 -8.29 -2.05
C ILE A 12 11.97 -8.93 -3.29
N ASN A 13 12.08 -8.19 -4.41
CA ASN A 13 12.65 -8.75 -5.62
C ASN A 13 14.18 -8.78 -5.64
N SER A 14 14.86 -7.85 -4.97
CA SER A 14 16.32 -7.69 -5.08
C SER A 14 17.09 -7.87 -3.78
N GLU A 15 16.40 -7.90 -2.64
CA GLU A 15 16.93 -7.91 -1.27
C GLU A 15 17.93 -6.77 -0.96
N LYS A 16 18.02 -5.77 -1.86
CA LYS A 16 18.89 -4.61 -1.68
C LYS A 16 18.31 -3.69 -0.63
N VAL A 17 19.03 -3.57 0.48
CA VAL A 17 18.70 -2.75 1.65
C VAL A 17 18.33 -1.30 1.30
N LYS A 18 18.94 -0.71 0.26
CA LYS A 18 18.63 0.66 -0.19
C LYS A 18 17.13 0.90 -0.41
N TRP A 19 16.38 -0.11 -0.84
CA TRP A 19 14.94 0.02 -1.07
C TRP A 19 14.14 0.17 0.23
N LEU A 20 14.63 -0.37 1.35
CA LEU A 20 14.03 -0.14 2.67
C LEU A 20 14.21 1.31 3.12
N TYR A 21 15.37 1.90 2.87
CA TYR A 21 15.62 3.29 3.21
C TYR A 21 14.84 4.26 2.29
N TRP A 22 14.75 3.96 0.98
CA TRP A 22 13.86 4.73 0.09
C TRP A 22 12.38 4.60 0.47
N GLY A 23 11.95 3.40 0.86
CA GLY A 23 10.61 3.17 1.39
C GLY A 23 10.34 3.98 2.66
N ALA A 24 11.28 3.98 3.60
CA ALA A 24 11.22 4.77 4.84
C ALA A 24 11.16 6.28 4.55
N LEU A 25 12.01 6.78 3.64
CA LEU A 25 12.01 8.19 3.27
C LEU A 25 10.65 8.63 2.72
N VAL A 26 10.10 7.88 1.77
CA VAL A 26 8.78 8.17 1.19
C VAL A 26 7.65 8.02 2.21
N LEU A 27 7.75 7.07 3.14
CA LEU A 27 6.78 6.93 4.23
C LEU A 27 6.80 8.16 5.15
N GLY A 28 7.99 8.62 5.56
CA GLY A 28 8.14 9.81 6.39
C GLY A 28 7.65 11.08 5.69
N ILE A 29 8.09 11.33 4.46
CA ILE A 29 7.63 12.49 3.67
C ILE A 29 6.12 12.41 3.40
N GLY A 30 5.62 11.22 3.07
CA GLY A 30 4.20 11.02 2.83
C GLY A 30 3.36 11.25 4.09
N PHE A 31 3.89 10.93 5.28
CA PHE A 31 3.23 11.22 6.55
C PHE A 31 3.12 12.72 6.78
N LEU A 32 4.21 13.46 6.52
CA LEU A 32 4.24 14.92 6.62
C LEU A 32 3.29 15.61 5.63
N ASN A 33 3.05 15.00 4.47
CA ASN A 33 2.07 15.50 3.49
C ASN A 33 0.63 15.17 3.92
N LYS A 34 0.35 13.89 4.21
CA LYS A 34 -0.98 13.44 4.62
C LYS A 34 -0.92 12.18 5.50
N TYR A 35 -1.57 12.26 6.66
CA TYR A 35 -1.70 11.15 7.62
C TYR A 35 -2.38 9.89 7.05
N ASN A 36 -3.04 9.97 5.89
CA ASN A 36 -3.64 8.80 5.25
C ASN A 36 -2.61 7.71 4.89
N ILE A 37 -1.32 8.05 4.79
CA ILE A 37 -0.28 7.05 4.53
C ILE A 37 -0.18 6.00 5.64
N VAL A 38 -0.65 6.31 6.85
CA VAL A 38 -0.70 5.37 7.98
C VAL A 38 -1.53 4.14 7.63
N PHE A 39 -2.60 4.28 6.84
CA PHE A 39 -3.38 3.12 6.36
C PHE A 39 -2.54 2.15 5.53
N SER A 40 -1.52 2.63 4.82
CA SER A 40 -0.58 1.77 4.09
C SER A 40 0.21 0.87 5.05
N LEU A 41 0.62 1.40 6.20
CA LEU A 41 1.33 0.64 7.23
C LEU A 41 0.38 -0.31 7.95
N LEU A 42 -0.82 0.16 8.30
CA LEU A 42 -1.86 -0.66 8.92
C LEU A 42 -2.26 -1.84 8.03
N GLY A 43 -2.29 -1.69 6.71
CA GLY A 43 -2.50 -2.82 5.80
C GLY A 43 -1.28 -3.73 5.66
N MET A 44 -0.09 -3.15 5.64
CA MET A 44 1.16 -3.86 5.37
C MET A 44 1.65 -4.73 6.52
N ILE A 45 1.55 -4.24 7.76
CA ILE A 45 2.00 -4.97 8.96
C ILE A 45 1.28 -6.33 9.10
N PRO A 46 -0.06 -6.41 9.19
CA PRO A 46 -0.77 -7.69 9.30
C PRO A 46 -0.58 -8.56 8.06
N ALA A 47 -0.49 -7.98 6.86
CA ALA A 47 -0.21 -8.75 5.64
C ALA A 47 1.15 -9.48 5.69
N ILE A 48 2.20 -8.80 6.16
CA ILE A 48 3.53 -9.41 6.30
C ILE A 48 3.53 -10.44 7.45
N LEU A 49 2.85 -10.16 8.56
CA LEU A 49 2.77 -11.07 9.70
C LEU A 49 2.09 -12.40 9.36
N LEU A 50 1.06 -12.37 8.50
CA LEU A 50 0.34 -13.57 8.06
C LEU A 50 1.06 -14.40 6.99
N THR A 51 2.20 -13.95 6.50
CA THR A 51 2.92 -14.61 5.41
C THR A 51 4.34 -15.01 5.84
N PRO A 52 5.02 -15.93 5.10
CA PRO A 52 6.41 -16.30 5.40
C PRO A 52 7.39 -15.12 5.45
N GLN A 53 7.00 -13.99 4.83
CA GLN A 53 7.69 -12.72 4.85
C GLN A 53 7.79 -12.10 6.25
N ARG A 54 7.14 -12.64 7.30
CA ARG A 54 7.32 -12.21 8.71
C ARG A 54 8.78 -12.15 9.18
N LYS A 55 9.69 -12.93 8.56
CA LYS A 55 11.14 -12.86 8.81
C LYS A 55 11.70 -11.45 8.56
N PHE A 56 11.03 -10.66 7.72
CA PHE A 56 11.32 -9.26 7.45
C PHE A 56 11.41 -8.42 8.73
N PHE A 57 10.59 -8.70 9.75
CA PHE A 57 10.61 -7.96 11.02
C PHE A 57 11.90 -8.15 11.82
N PHE A 58 12.68 -9.20 11.54
CA PHE A 58 13.97 -9.47 12.19
C PHE A 58 15.15 -8.86 11.42
N ASN A 59 14.92 -8.17 10.30
CA ASN A 59 16.00 -7.48 9.59
C ASN A 59 16.41 -6.21 10.35
N ARG A 60 17.68 -6.13 10.77
CA ARG A 60 18.25 -4.93 11.43
C ARG A 60 18.04 -3.63 10.65
N HIS A 61 18.01 -3.70 9.32
CA HIS A 61 17.77 -2.52 8.48
C HIS A 61 16.32 -2.04 8.55
N LEU A 62 15.36 -2.91 8.88
CA LEU A 62 14.00 -2.46 9.15
C LEU A 62 13.95 -1.57 10.40
N PHE A 63 14.71 -1.93 11.44
CA PHE A 63 14.84 -1.08 12.63
C PHE A 63 15.42 0.29 12.29
N PHE A 64 16.53 0.33 11.52
CA PHE A 64 17.12 1.59 11.07
C PHE A 64 16.20 2.39 10.14
N SER A 65 15.44 1.73 9.27
CA SER A 65 14.39 2.36 8.46
C SER A 65 13.30 2.96 9.34
N GLY A 66 12.88 2.28 10.41
CA GLY A 66 11.91 2.80 11.38
C GLY A 66 12.44 4.03 12.11
N LEU A 67 13.72 4.00 12.54
CA LEU A 67 14.39 5.16 13.14
C LEU A 67 14.46 6.34 12.16
N LEU A 68 14.73 6.09 10.88
CA LEU A 68 14.73 7.12 9.85
C LEU A 68 13.34 7.75 9.66
N VAL A 69 12.26 6.93 9.60
CA VAL A 69 10.89 7.46 9.57
C VAL A 69 10.64 8.34 10.79
N LEU A 70 11.00 7.86 11.99
CA LEU A 70 10.82 8.60 13.23
C LEU A 70 11.56 9.94 13.18
N MET A 71 12.83 9.97 12.75
CA MET A 71 13.60 11.21 12.60
C MET A 71 12.94 12.21 11.64
N ILE A 72 12.36 11.73 10.54
CA ILE A 72 11.67 12.59 9.56
C ILE A 72 10.40 13.19 10.15
N ILE A 73 9.60 12.40 10.89
CA ILE A 73 8.33 12.87 11.44
C ILE A 73 8.48 13.57 12.79
N LEU A 74 9.61 13.41 13.48
CA LEU A 74 9.85 13.93 14.82
C LEU A 74 9.61 15.44 14.93
N PRO A 75 10.10 16.30 14.01
CA PRO A 75 9.82 17.74 14.08
C PRO A 75 8.32 18.05 14.05
N ASN A 76 7.54 17.29 13.27
CA ASN A 76 6.10 17.43 13.23
C ASN A 76 5.45 16.97 14.55
N ILE A 77 5.88 15.85 15.13
CA ILE A 77 5.36 15.36 16.42
C ILE A 77 5.63 16.38 17.54
N VAL A 78 6.85 16.92 17.60
CA VAL A 78 7.23 17.93 18.60
C VAL A 78 6.37 19.18 18.44
N TRP A 79 6.18 19.66 17.20
CA TRP A 79 5.31 20.81 16.94
C TRP A 79 3.85 20.51 17.32
N GLN A 80 3.32 19.32 17.00
CA GLN A 80 1.96 18.93 17.40
C GLN A 80 1.80 18.97 18.93
N TYR A 81 2.77 18.41 19.67
CA TYR A 81 2.75 18.42 21.13
C TYR A 81 2.77 19.84 21.72
N GLN A 82 3.59 20.73 21.16
CA GLN A 82 3.68 22.14 21.59
C GLN A 82 2.42 22.96 21.29
N ASN A 83 1.53 22.48 20.43
CA ASN A 83 0.32 23.17 20.00
C ASN A 83 -0.96 22.40 20.41
N ASP A 84 -0.88 21.51 21.40
CA ASP A 84 -2.03 20.74 21.92
C ASP A 84 -2.69 19.79 20.90
N PHE A 85 -1.90 19.23 19.98
CA PHE A 85 -2.31 18.27 18.95
C PHE A 85 -3.51 18.74 18.11
N PRO A 86 -3.39 19.83 17.33
CA PRO A 86 -4.48 20.34 16.48
C PRO A 86 -5.00 19.30 15.49
N VAL A 87 -4.15 18.32 15.09
CA VAL A 87 -4.59 17.20 14.25
C VAL A 87 -5.68 16.35 14.89
N ILE A 88 -5.68 16.17 16.21
CA ILE A 88 -6.72 15.38 16.90
C ILE A 88 -8.05 16.12 16.81
N HIS A 89 -8.05 17.43 17.07
CA HIS A 89 -9.23 18.27 16.93
C HIS A 89 -9.76 18.26 15.48
N HIS A 90 -8.88 18.45 14.50
CA HIS A 90 -9.23 18.39 13.08
C HIS A 90 -9.81 17.03 12.68
N MET A 91 -9.22 15.92 13.15
CA MET A 91 -9.72 14.58 12.84
C MET A 91 -11.08 14.30 13.49
N LYS A 92 -11.34 14.85 14.68
CA LYS A 92 -12.64 14.79 15.33
C LYS A 92 -13.70 15.52 14.50
N GLU A 93 -13.43 16.77 14.12
CA GLU A 93 -14.35 17.55 13.27
C GLU A 93 -14.56 16.87 11.90
N LEU A 94 -13.48 16.38 11.28
CA LEU A 94 -13.53 15.66 10.02
C LEU A 94 -14.42 14.40 10.13
N SER A 95 -14.30 13.67 11.23
CA SER A 95 -15.12 12.49 11.50
C SER A 95 -16.60 12.86 11.66
N GLU A 96 -16.90 13.84 12.51
CA GLU A 96 -18.26 14.26 12.87
C GLU A 96 -19.00 14.95 11.71
N ARG A 97 -18.29 15.68 10.84
CA ARG A 97 -18.91 16.46 9.76
C ARG A 97 -18.84 15.79 8.39
N GLN A 98 -17.74 15.10 8.07
CA GLN A 98 -17.50 14.59 6.72
C GLN A 98 -17.55 13.07 6.65
N LEU A 99 -16.78 12.36 7.48
CA LEU A 99 -16.66 10.90 7.36
C LEU A 99 -17.91 10.16 7.82
N VAL A 100 -18.72 10.74 8.72
CA VAL A 100 -20.00 10.15 9.14
C VAL A 100 -20.93 9.88 7.96
N ASN A 101 -20.88 10.76 6.95
CA ASN A 101 -21.71 10.72 5.74
C ASN A 101 -21.16 9.77 4.66
N VAL A 102 -19.98 9.17 4.87
CA VAL A 102 -19.41 8.22 3.92
C VAL A 102 -20.11 6.87 4.07
N SER A 103 -20.84 6.51 3.01
CA SER A 103 -21.45 5.19 2.83
C SER A 103 -20.38 4.16 2.46
N ARG A 104 -20.33 3.05 3.21
CA ARG A 104 -19.41 1.93 2.93
C ARG A 104 -19.69 1.27 1.58
N LEU A 105 -20.97 1.21 1.20
CA LEU A 105 -21.37 0.68 -0.10
C LEU A 105 -20.92 1.60 -1.22
N ASP A 106 -21.09 2.91 -1.07
CA ASP A 106 -20.67 3.86 -2.10
C ASP A 106 -19.15 3.93 -2.19
N PHE A 107 -18.43 3.82 -1.07
CA PHE A 107 -16.98 3.63 -1.05
C PHE A 107 -16.55 2.44 -1.93
N MET A 108 -17.22 1.28 -1.81
CA MET A 108 -16.96 0.08 -2.62
C MET A 108 -17.34 0.26 -4.09
N LYS A 109 -18.47 0.92 -4.39
CA LYS A 109 -18.83 1.26 -5.77
C LYS A 109 -17.77 2.15 -6.41
N SER A 110 -17.30 3.17 -5.69
CA SER A 110 -16.24 4.06 -6.17
C SER A 110 -14.95 3.32 -6.51
N GLN A 111 -14.59 2.27 -5.77
CA GLN A 111 -13.41 1.46 -6.10
C GLN A 111 -13.51 0.81 -7.49
N ILE A 112 -14.71 0.40 -7.90
CA ILE A 112 -14.95 -0.14 -9.23
C ILE A 112 -14.98 1.00 -10.27
N LEU A 113 -15.70 2.08 -9.96
CA LEU A 113 -15.89 3.20 -10.88
C LEU A 113 -14.58 3.93 -11.22
N PHE A 114 -13.68 4.13 -10.24
CA PHE A 114 -12.38 4.76 -10.48
C PHE A 114 -11.51 3.99 -11.47
N PHE A 115 -11.69 2.68 -11.56
CA PHE A 115 -10.85 1.80 -12.37
C PHE A 115 -11.64 1.01 -13.41
N LEU A 116 -12.84 1.49 -13.79
CA LEU A 116 -13.74 0.76 -14.68
C LEU A 116 -13.06 0.33 -15.99
N GLY A 117 -12.25 1.21 -16.59
CA GLY A 117 -11.52 0.92 -17.83
C GLY A 117 -10.38 -0.11 -17.72
N VAL A 118 -9.94 -0.43 -16.50
CA VAL A 118 -8.82 -1.35 -16.23
C VAL A 118 -9.20 -2.43 -15.21
N ILE A 119 -10.49 -2.55 -14.88
CA ILE A 119 -10.98 -3.43 -13.81
C ILE A 119 -10.66 -4.90 -14.08
N PHE A 120 -10.76 -5.32 -15.35
CA PHE A 120 -10.42 -6.68 -15.77
C PHE A 120 -8.95 -7.01 -15.48
N VAL A 121 -8.03 -6.08 -15.75
CA VAL A 121 -6.59 -6.26 -15.47
C VAL A 121 -6.37 -6.37 -13.97
N ILE A 122 -7.04 -5.55 -13.15
CA ILE A 122 -6.94 -5.60 -11.69
C ILE A 122 -7.45 -6.93 -11.13
N ILE A 123 -8.61 -7.42 -11.60
CA ILE A 123 -9.17 -8.72 -11.20
C ILE A 123 -8.18 -9.84 -11.51
N LEU A 124 -7.58 -9.82 -12.70
CA LEU A 124 -6.54 -10.79 -13.04
C LEU A 124 -5.27 -10.62 -12.21
N GLY A 125 -4.92 -9.40 -11.81
CA GLY A 125 -3.83 -9.14 -10.87
C GLY A 125 -4.08 -9.80 -9.50
N PHE A 126 -5.30 -9.69 -8.96
CA PHE A 126 -5.68 -10.37 -7.73
C PHE A 126 -5.68 -11.89 -7.89
N TYR A 127 -6.25 -12.41 -8.99
CA TYR A 127 -6.22 -13.83 -9.31
C TYR A 127 -4.77 -14.34 -9.37
N ALA A 128 -3.90 -13.64 -10.08
CA ALA A 128 -2.51 -14.01 -10.22
C ALA A 128 -1.77 -13.97 -8.88
N LEU A 129 -1.99 -12.95 -8.06
CA LEU A 129 -1.37 -12.87 -6.74
C LEU A 129 -1.71 -14.08 -5.86
N VAL A 130 -2.90 -14.65 -5.97
CA VAL A 130 -3.31 -15.80 -5.16
C VAL A 130 -2.86 -17.12 -5.79
N PHE A 131 -3.13 -17.32 -7.09
CA PHE A 131 -3.05 -18.63 -7.74
C PHE A 131 -1.85 -18.81 -8.68
N TYR A 132 -1.23 -17.73 -9.16
CA TYR A 132 -0.12 -17.84 -10.12
C TYR A 132 1.20 -18.12 -9.39
N LYS A 133 1.75 -19.32 -9.58
CA LYS A 133 2.98 -19.80 -8.89
C LYS A 133 4.15 -18.80 -8.93
N PRO A 134 4.48 -18.14 -10.07
CA PRO A 134 5.56 -17.16 -10.11
C PRO A 134 5.36 -15.94 -9.17
N PHE A 135 4.13 -15.67 -8.74
CA PHE A 135 3.82 -14.60 -7.79
C PHE A 135 3.72 -15.05 -6.34
N GLU A 136 4.10 -16.29 -6.02
CA GLU A 136 4.06 -16.82 -4.66
C GLU A 136 4.78 -15.91 -3.64
N LYS A 137 5.97 -15.39 -4.01
CA LYS A 137 6.74 -14.47 -3.16
C LYS A 137 6.08 -13.10 -2.95
N PHE A 138 5.06 -12.77 -3.73
CA PHE A 138 4.31 -11.51 -3.70
C PHE A 138 2.89 -11.65 -3.15
N ARG A 139 2.45 -12.86 -2.76
CA ARG A 139 1.10 -13.14 -2.21
C ARG A 139 0.67 -12.19 -1.09
N PHE A 140 1.61 -11.71 -0.27
CA PHE A 140 1.29 -10.77 0.79
C PHE A 140 0.67 -9.46 0.25
N PHE A 141 0.93 -9.04 -0.99
CA PHE A 141 0.27 -7.87 -1.59
C PHE A 141 -1.25 -8.04 -1.70
N PHE A 142 -1.75 -9.27 -1.90
CA PHE A 142 -3.19 -9.53 -1.80
C PHE A 142 -3.72 -9.16 -0.41
N TRP A 143 -3.02 -9.59 0.64
CA TRP A 143 -3.38 -9.25 2.02
C TRP A 143 -3.20 -7.76 2.33
N ILE A 144 -2.20 -7.07 1.75
CA ILE A 144 -2.06 -5.61 1.86
C ILE A 144 -3.33 -4.92 1.36
N TYR A 145 -3.84 -5.33 0.19
CA TYR A 145 -5.09 -4.79 -0.33
C TYR A 145 -6.24 -5.01 0.64
N VAL A 146 -6.47 -6.27 1.04
CA VAL A 146 -7.56 -6.67 1.92
C VAL A 146 -7.55 -5.86 3.20
N PHE A 147 -6.43 -5.85 3.93
CA PHE A 147 -6.35 -5.11 5.20
C PHE A 147 -6.48 -3.61 5.01
N THR A 148 -5.81 -3.03 4.00
CA THR A 148 -5.90 -1.59 3.76
C THR A 148 -7.35 -1.20 3.50
N ILE A 149 -8.03 -1.86 2.55
CA ILE A 149 -9.44 -1.60 2.23
C ILE A 149 -10.35 -1.82 3.44
N SER A 150 -10.13 -2.88 4.22
CA SER A 150 -10.88 -3.13 5.46
C SER A 150 -10.73 -1.98 6.45
N PHE A 151 -9.52 -1.46 6.68
CA PHE A 151 -9.33 -0.29 7.54
C PHE A 151 -10.03 0.96 6.98
N PHE A 152 -9.94 1.21 5.68
CA PHE A 152 -10.69 2.31 5.07
C PHE A 152 -12.21 2.22 5.30
N LEU A 153 -12.78 1.02 5.19
CA LEU A 153 -14.20 0.76 5.45
C LEU A 153 -14.59 0.92 6.93
N ILE A 154 -13.74 0.43 7.85
CA ILE A 154 -13.95 0.54 9.29
C ILE A 154 -13.98 2.01 9.70
N PHE A 155 -12.98 2.78 9.26
CA PHE A 155 -12.81 4.20 9.61
C PHE A 155 -13.63 5.16 8.73
N LYS A 156 -14.48 4.64 7.83
CA LYS A 156 -15.28 5.43 6.87
C LYS A 156 -14.44 6.49 6.12
N ALA A 157 -13.21 6.15 5.77
CA ALA A 157 -12.31 7.08 5.11
C ALA A 157 -12.79 7.36 3.67
N LYS A 158 -12.40 8.51 3.12
CA LYS A 158 -12.81 8.91 1.77
C LYS A 158 -12.29 7.92 0.72
N ASP A 159 -13.13 7.62 -0.26
CA ASP A 159 -12.89 6.64 -1.32
C ASP A 159 -11.64 6.91 -2.15
N TYR A 160 -11.38 8.16 -2.54
CA TYR A 160 -10.23 8.51 -3.38
C TYR A 160 -8.87 8.36 -2.67
N TYR A 161 -8.85 8.16 -1.35
CA TYR A 161 -7.60 7.96 -0.61
C TYR A 161 -6.92 6.63 -0.96
N THR A 162 -7.66 5.65 -1.47
CA THR A 162 -7.13 4.34 -1.89
C THR A 162 -6.60 4.33 -3.31
N ILE A 163 -6.81 5.36 -4.14
CA ILE A 163 -6.40 5.37 -5.55
C ILE A 163 -4.91 5.03 -5.70
N GLY A 164 -4.06 5.56 -4.81
CA GLY A 164 -2.62 5.27 -4.80
C GLY A 164 -2.23 3.82 -4.46
N LEU A 165 -3.17 2.96 -4.07
CA LEU A 165 -2.96 1.54 -3.81
C LEU A 165 -3.00 0.71 -5.11
N TYR A 166 -3.83 1.10 -6.08
CA TYR A 166 -4.19 0.30 -7.26
C TYR A 166 -3.10 0.06 -8.31
N PRO A 167 -2.15 0.99 -8.59
CA PRO A 167 -1.23 0.80 -9.72
C PRO A 167 -0.37 -0.46 -9.64
N ILE A 168 -0.09 -0.98 -8.43
CA ILE A 168 0.66 -2.23 -8.28
C ILE A 168 -0.16 -3.44 -8.72
N TYR A 169 -1.48 -3.44 -8.51
CA TYR A 169 -2.38 -4.53 -8.93
C TYR A 169 -2.63 -4.50 -10.43
N ILE A 170 -2.67 -3.30 -11.02
CA ILE A 170 -2.64 -3.14 -12.47
C ILE A 170 -1.36 -3.78 -13.03
N ALA A 171 -0.19 -3.49 -12.43
CA ALA A 171 1.08 -4.07 -12.88
C ALA A 171 1.10 -5.61 -12.78
N PHE A 172 0.63 -6.19 -11.67
CA PHE A 172 0.51 -7.65 -11.54
C PHE A 172 -0.40 -8.25 -12.62
N GLY A 173 -1.55 -7.63 -12.87
CA GLY A 173 -2.49 -8.05 -13.90
C GLY A 173 -1.91 -7.96 -15.31
N SER A 174 -1.21 -6.86 -15.63
CA SER A 174 -0.55 -6.67 -16.93
C SER A 174 0.53 -7.72 -17.18
N VAL A 175 1.36 -8.03 -16.18
CA VAL A 175 2.39 -9.08 -16.31
C VAL A 175 1.76 -10.45 -16.50
N PHE A 176 0.71 -10.77 -15.74
CA PHE A 176 -0.02 -12.03 -15.87
C PHE A 176 -0.65 -12.18 -17.26
N LEU A 177 -1.31 -11.13 -17.76
CA LEU A 177 -1.89 -11.08 -19.10
C LEU A 177 -0.83 -11.22 -20.19
N GLY A 178 0.28 -10.47 -20.09
CA GLY A 178 1.37 -10.54 -21.05
C GLY A 178 1.93 -11.96 -21.15
N HIS A 179 2.17 -12.61 -20.02
CA HIS A 179 2.67 -13.99 -20.01
C HIS A 179 1.69 -15.00 -20.64
N HIS A 180 0.37 -14.82 -20.55
CA HIS A 180 -0.60 -15.79 -21.09
C HIS A 180 -1.06 -15.49 -22.51
N LEU A 181 -1.10 -14.21 -22.89
CA LEU A 181 -1.53 -13.78 -24.23
C LEU A 181 -0.37 -13.66 -25.22
N LEU A 182 0.82 -13.25 -24.78
CA LEU A 182 1.95 -12.96 -25.66
C LEU A 182 2.98 -14.10 -25.74
N ASN A 183 2.97 -15.06 -24.82
CA ASN A 183 3.94 -16.19 -24.85
C ASN A 183 3.64 -17.29 -25.89
N SER A 184 2.63 -17.16 -26.75
CA SER A 184 2.62 -17.94 -28.00
C SER A 184 3.54 -17.33 -29.08
N SER A 185 3.94 -16.05 -28.97
CA SER A 185 4.83 -15.39 -29.94
C SER A 185 6.15 -14.84 -29.35
N TRP A 186 6.27 -14.69 -28.03
CA TRP A 186 7.46 -14.14 -27.35
C TRP A 186 8.44 -15.19 -26.80
N LYS A 187 8.71 -16.26 -27.56
CA LYS A 187 9.92 -17.10 -27.41
C LYS A 187 11.11 -16.54 -28.22
N GLY A 188 11.27 -15.23 -28.24
CA GLY A 188 12.39 -14.55 -28.88
C GLY A 188 13.27 -13.88 -27.84
N ASN A 189 14.36 -14.57 -27.47
CA ASN A 189 15.60 -14.06 -26.86
C ASN A 189 15.54 -12.73 -26.11
N VAL A 190 15.63 -12.79 -24.78
CA VAL A 190 16.40 -11.79 -24.02
C VAL A 190 17.29 -12.54 -23.04
N VAL A 191 18.58 -12.52 -23.37
CA VAL A 191 19.74 -12.93 -22.55
C VAL A 191 19.90 -11.97 -21.37
#